data_AF-A0A507WDT9-F1
#
_entry.id   AF-A0A507WDT9-F1
#
_cell.length_a   1.000
_cell.length_b   1.000
_cell.length_c   1.000
_cell.angle_alpha   90.00
_cell.angle_beta   90.00
_cell.angle_gamma   90.00
#
_symmetry.space_group_name_H-M   'P 1'
#
loop_
_entity.id
_entity.type
_entity.pdbx_description
1 polymer ?
#
loop_
_entity_poly.entity_id
_entity_poly.type
_entity_poly.pdbx_seq_one_letter_code
_entity_poly.pdbx_strand_id
1 'polypeptide(L)'
;MQRNLIILTLIVFGALSGAALWKYGYWGIFIPPFQTLYAGQILADLTIALTMVMFWMWHDAKATGRNIWPWIIGTLAFGSFAPLLYLLTRKLPVNLASSAH
;
A
#
# COMPACT_ATOMS: atom_id res chain seq x y z
N MET A 1 -14.64 1.48 -12.80
CA MET A 1 -14.99 1.76 -11.39
C MET A 1 -13.82 1.56 -10.42
N GLN A 2 -13.09 0.43 -10.47
CA GLN A 2 -11.96 0.16 -9.56
C GLN A 2 -10.87 1.24 -9.53
N ARG A 3 -10.48 1.79 -10.69
CA ARG A 3 -9.47 2.86 -10.77
C ARG A 3 -9.86 4.14 -10.01
N ASN A 4 -11.14 4.54 -10.06
CA ASN A 4 -11.61 5.74 -9.38
C ASN A 4 -11.61 5.56 -7.86
N LEU A 5 -11.95 4.34 -7.38
CA LEU A 5 -11.87 4.01 -5.95
C LEU A 5 -10.43 4.05 -5.45
N ILE A 6 -9.47 3.49 -6.20
CA ILE A 6 -8.04 3.53 -5.83
C ILE A 6 -7.55 4.98 -5.71
N ILE A 7 -7.90 5.84 -6.69
CA ILE A 7 -7.53 7.26 -6.68
C ILE A 7 -8.15 7.97 -5.47
N LEU A 8 -9.44 7.74 -5.21
CA LEU A 8 -10.13 8.34 -4.06
C LEU A 8 -9.46 7.93 -2.75
N THR A 9 -9.19 6.63 -2.56
CA THR A 9 -8.49 6.12 -1.36
C THR A 9 -7.11 6.75 -1.21
N LEU A 10 -6.36 6.89 -2.31
CA LEU A 10 -5.03 7.50 -2.29
C LEU A 10 -5.07 8.98 -1.91
N ILE A 11 -6.06 9.74 -2.39
CA ILE A 11 -6.25 11.14 -2.03
C ILE A 11 -6.62 11.28 -0.55
N VAL A 12 -7.63 10.52 -0.09
CA VAL A 12 -8.11 10.61 1.30
C VAL A 12 -7.03 10.16 2.28
N PHE A 13 -6.38 9.04 2.01
CA PHE A 13 -5.27 8.54 2.83
C PHE A 13 -4.06 9.47 2.77
N GLY A 14 -3.72 9.98 1.58
CA GLY A 14 -2.71 11.02 1.36
C GLY A 14 -2.93 12.26 2.22
N ALA A 15 -4.15 12.80 2.21
CA ALA A 15 -4.50 13.95 3.01
C ALA A 15 -4.38 13.69 4.52
N LEU A 16 -4.86 12.51 4.98
CA LEU A 16 -4.75 12.11 6.38
C LEU A 16 -3.29 11.93 6.81
N SER A 17 -2.47 11.23 6.03
CA SER A 17 -1.03 11.05 6.30
C SER A 17 -0.27 12.37 6.29
N GLY A 18 -0.58 13.27 5.33
CA GLY A 18 0.00 14.60 5.26
C GLY A 18 -0.37 15.46 6.48
N ALA A 19 -1.63 15.44 6.91
CA ALA A 19 -2.08 16.15 8.10
C ALA A 19 -1.42 15.60 9.38
N ALA A 20 -1.25 14.28 9.49
CA ALA A 20 -0.57 13.64 10.61
C ALA A 20 0.92 14.04 10.66
N LEU A 21 1.61 14.01 9.52
CA LEU A 21 3.01 14.45 9.41
C LEU A 21 3.16 15.94 9.74
N TRP A 22 2.22 16.80 9.31
CA TRP A 22 2.23 18.22 9.62
C TRP A 22 2.09 18.49 11.12
N LYS A 23 1.21 17.74 11.79
CA LYS A 23 0.86 17.98 13.19
C LYS A 23 1.79 17.30 14.20
N TYR A 24 2.30 16.12 13.88
CA TYR A 24 3.07 15.28 14.81
C TYR A 24 4.50 14.99 14.33
N GLY A 25 4.86 15.42 13.12
CA GLY A 25 6.14 15.08 12.50
C GLY A 25 6.24 13.60 12.12
N TYR A 26 7.34 13.21 11.47
CA TYR A 26 7.58 11.81 11.11
C TYR A 26 7.68 10.93 12.37
N TRP A 27 8.46 11.36 13.35
CA TRP A 27 8.72 10.59 14.57
C TRP A 27 7.49 10.47 15.50
N GLY A 28 6.62 11.48 15.55
CA GLY A 28 5.42 11.43 16.39
C GLY A 28 4.41 10.37 15.97
N ILE A 29 4.50 9.84 14.75
CA ILE A 29 3.65 8.74 14.27
C ILE A 29 4.19 7.38 14.75
N PHE A 30 5.51 7.23 14.86
CA PHE A 30 6.15 5.94 15.19
C PHE A 30 6.36 5.71 16.69
N ILE A 31 6.38 6.77 17.51
CA ILE A 31 6.60 6.64 18.96
C ILE A 31 5.41 5.98 19.70
N PRO A 32 4.13 6.37 19.46
CA PRO A 32 3.00 5.87 20.26
C PRO A 32 2.79 4.35 20.26
N PRO A 33 3.00 3.61 19.14
CA PRO A 33 2.92 2.15 19.13
C PRO A 33 3.82 1.44 20.15
N PHE A 34 4.93 2.05 20.54
CA PHE A 34 5.85 1.45 21.52
C PHE A 34 5.52 1.82 22.97
N GLN A 35 4.57 2.72 23.19
CA GLN A 35 4.21 3.20 24.54
C GLN A 35 3.09 2.37 25.17
N THR A 36 2.24 1.71 24.36
CA THR A 36 1.08 0.97 24.86
C THR A 36 0.84 -0.29 24.06
N LEU A 37 0.33 -1.34 24.72
CA LEU A 37 0.12 -2.65 24.10
C LEU A 37 -0.93 -2.59 22.97
N TYR A 38 -2.00 -1.80 23.14
CA TYR A 38 -3.04 -1.67 22.12
C TYR A 38 -2.52 -0.95 20.86
N ALA A 39 -1.69 0.09 21.01
CA ALA A 39 -1.10 0.79 19.86
C ALA A 39 -0.05 -0.10 19.17
N GLY A 40 0.71 -0.87 19.94
CA GLY A 40 1.63 -1.88 19.42
C GLY A 40 0.92 -2.99 18.65
N GLN A 41 -0.24 -3.46 19.14
CA GLN A 41 -1.08 -4.44 18.42
C GLN A 41 -1.52 -3.90 17.05
N ILE A 42 -1.97 -2.64 16.97
CA ILE A 42 -2.37 -2.02 15.70
C ILE A 42 -1.18 -1.96 14.72
N LEU A 43 0.01 -1.63 15.20
CA LEU A 43 1.23 -1.64 14.37
C LEU A 43 1.59 -3.05 13.89
N ALA A 44 1.44 -4.06 14.76
CA ALA A 44 1.68 -5.45 14.41
C ALA A 44 0.70 -5.93 13.33
N ASP A 45 -0.60 -5.67 13.51
CA ASP A 45 -1.64 -6.01 12.52
C ASP A 45 -1.37 -5.33 11.18
N LEU A 46 -0.98 -4.04 11.19
CA LEU A 46 -0.61 -3.31 9.98
C LEU A 46 0.62 -3.92 9.30
N THR A 47 1.63 -4.32 10.07
CA THR A 47 2.84 -4.96 9.53
C THR A 47 2.54 -6.31 8.89
N ILE A 48 1.67 -7.12 9.52
CA ILE A 48 1.21 -8.41 8.97
C ILE A 48 0.42 -8.17 7.69
N ALA A 49 -0.52 -7.22 7.69
CA ALA A 49 -1.31 -6.89 6.51
C ALA A 49 -0.44 -6.44 5.34
N LEU A 50 0.55 -5.55 5.57
CA LEU A 50 1.49 -5.14 4.52
C LEU A 50 2.37 -6.29 4.03
N THR A 51 2.77 -7.20 4.91
CA THR A 51 3.54 -8.39 4.54
C THR A 51 2.73 -9.30 3.62
N MET A 52 1.47 -9.58 3.96
CA MET A 52 0.56 -10.37 3.11
C MET A 52 0.36 -9.72 1.73
N VAL A 53 0.19 -8.39 1.70
CA VAL A 53 0.06 -7.63 0.46
C VAL A 53 1.34 -7.72 -0.38
N MET A 54 2.53 -7.58 0.22
CA MET A 54 3.81 -7.72 -0.49
C MET A 54 3.99 -9.13 -1.08
N PHE A 55 3.61 -10.18 -0.35
CA PHE A 55 3.60 -11.55 -0.87
C PHE A 55 2.67 -11.71 -2.08
N TRP A 56 1.46 -11.14 -1.99
CA TRP A 56 0.52 -11.13 -3.11
C TRP A 56 1.10 -10.37 -4.32
N MET A 57 1.66 -9.18 -4.11
CA MET A 57 2.27 -8.38 -5.18
C MET A 57 3.46 -9.09 -5.82
N TRP A 58 4.27 -9.82 -5.05
CA TRP A 58 5.37 -10.63 -5.58
C TRP A 58 4.86 -11.70 -6.55
N HIS A 59 3.80 -12.40 -6.18
CA HIS A 59 3.18 -13.41 -7.03
C HIS A 59 2.59 -12.79 -8.31
N ASP A 60 1.86 -11.67 -8.17
CA ASP A 60 1.25 -10.94 -9.29
C ASP A 60 2.31 -10.36 -10.25
N ALA A 61 3.38 -9.78 -9.72
CA ALA A 61 4.47 -9.24 -10.51
C ALA A 61 5.22 -10.34 -11.27
N LYS A 62 5.39 -11.51 -10.67
CA LYS A 62 5.96 -12.68 -11.33
C LYS A 62 5.06 -13.19 -12.47
N ALA A 63 3.74 -13.19 -12.27
CA ALA A 63 2.78 -13.59 -13.31
C ALA A 63 2.70 -12.57 -14.47
N THR A 64 2.94 -11.29 -14.20
CA THR A 64 2.88 -10.20 -15.20
C THR A 64 4.23 -9.82 -15.79
N GLY A 65 5.33 -10.46 -15.37
CA GLY A 65 6.70 -10.16 -15.83
C GLY A 65 7.22 -8.80 -15.38
N ARG A 66 6.68 -8.24 -14.30
CA ARG A 66 6.98 -6.90 -13.79
C ARG A 66 8.04 -6.94 -12.69
N ASN A 67 8.93 -5.94 -12.64
CA ASN A 67 9.86 -5.79 -11.52
C ASN A 67 9.12 -5.33 -10.25
N ILE A 68 9.18 -6.13 -9.20
CA ILE A 68 8.47 -5.91 -7.93
C ILE A 68 9.27 -5.05 -6.92
N TRP A 69 10.59 -5.05 -7.00
CA TRP A 69 11.47 -4.43 -5.99
C TRP A 69 11.19 -2.95 -5.67
N PRO A 70 10.92 -2.07 -6.67
CA PRO A 70 10.58 -0.68 -6.37
C PRO A 70 9.34 -0.53 -5.49
N TRP A 71 8.38 -1.46 -5.65
CA TRP A 71 7.13 -1.44 -4.91
C TRP A 71 7.28 -1.99 -3.50
N ILE A 72 8.13 -3.00 -3.28
CA ILE A 72 8.43 -3.51 -1.94
C ILE A 72 9.15 -2.45 -1.11
N ILE A 73 10.18 -1.83 -1.68
CA ILE A 73 10.91 -0.73 -1.02
C ILE A 73 9.96 0.43 -0.73
N GLY A 74 9.12 0.79 -1.70
CA GLY A 74 8.07 1.79 -1.49
C GLY A 74 7.09 1.42 -0.37
N THR A 75 6.72 0.15 -0.24
CA THR A 75 5.81 -0.33 0.81
C THR A 75 6.46 -0.26 2.19
N LEU A 76 7.76 -0.52 2.29
CA LEU A 76 8.49 -0.41 3.55
C LEU A 76 8.68 1.06 3.98
N ALA A 77 8.91 1.97 3.04
CA ALA A 77 9.14 3.38 3.34
C ALA A 77 7.84 4.16 3.57
N PHE A 78 6.80 3.87 2.77
CA PHE A 78 5.56 4.65 2.74
C PHE A 78 4.33 3.83 3.14
N GLY A 79 4.45 2.55 3.49
CA GLY A 79 3.31 1.70 3.82
C GLY A 79 2.40 1.44 2.60
N SER A 80 1.10 1.63 2.78
CA SER A 80 0.08 1.26 1.78
C SER A 80 0.04 2.15 0.52
N PHE A 81 0.83 3.23 0.44
CA PHE A 81 0.93 4.03 -0.79
C PHE A 81 1.47 3.24 -1.97
N ALA A 82 2.51 2.43 -1.77
CA ALA A 82 3.12 1.67 -2.86
C ALA A 82 2.22 0.56 -3.42
N PRO A 83 1.49 -0.24 -2.61
CA PRO A 83 0.49 -1.18 -3.12
C PRO A 83 -0.65 -0.50 -3.90
N LEU A 84 -1.13 0.67 -3.46
CA LEU A 84 -2.17 1.41 -4.18
C LEU A 84 -1.68 1.90 -5.54
N LEU A 85 -0.47 2.45 -5.60
CA LEU A 85 0.17 2.87 -6.86
C LEU A 85 0.50 1.66 -7.76
N TYR A 86 0.88 0.52 -7.18
CA TYR A 86 1.09 -0.73 -7.91
C TYR A 86 -0.20 -1.16 -8.62
N LEU A 87 -1.33 -1.18 -7.90
CA LEU A 87 -2.65 -1.50 -8.45
C LEU A 87 -3.11 -0.49 -9.51
N LEU A 88 -2.77 0.79 -9.35
CA LEU A 88 -3.12 1.82 -10.32
C LEU A 88 -2.34 1.68 -11.63
N THR A 89 -1.09 1.24 -11.55
CA THR A 89 -0.18 1.11 -12.69
C THR A 89 -0.12 -0.31 -13.28
N ARG A 90 -0.78 -1.29 -12.64
CA ARG A 90 -0.86 -2.65 -13.17
C ARG A 90 -1.64 -2.65 -14.49
N LYS A 91 -1.09 -3.31 -15.50
CA LYS A 91 -1.81 -3.61 -16.74
C LYS A 91 -2.40 -5.01 -16.61
N LEU A 92 -3.69 -5.15 -16.90
CA LEU A 92 -4.33 -6.46 -16.94
C LEU A 92 -3.71 -7.29 -18.07
N PRO A 93 -3.48 -8.59 -17.88
CA PRO A 93 -3.01 -9.45 -18.96
C PRO A 93 -4.02 -9.45 -20.11
N VAL A 94 -3.52 -9.36 -21.34
CA VAL A 94 -4.30 -9.23 -22.60
C VAL A 94 -5.39 -10.31 -22.75
N ASN A 95 -5.22 -11.49 -22.14
CA ASN A 95 -6.20 -12.58 -22.19
C ASN A 95 -7.56 -12.26 -21.54
N LEU A 96 -7.65 -11.26 -20.65
CA LEU A 96 -8.93 -10.82 -20.06
C LEU A 96 -9.59 -9.66 -20.83
N ALA A 97 -8.88 -9.05 -21.79
CA ALA A 97 -9.45 -8.00 -22.64
C ALA A 97 -10.21 -8.58 -23.84
N SER A 98 -9.85 -9.80 -24.27
CA SER A 98 -10.51 -10.51 -25.39
C SER A 98 -11.87 -11.11 -25.02
N SER A 99 -12.10 -11.45 -23.74
CA SER A 99 -13.35 -12.04 -23.25
C SER A 99 -14.40 -11.01 -22.81
N ALA A 100 -14.12 -9.72 -22.98
CA ALA A 100 -15.03 -8.61 -22.66
C ALA A 100 -15.72 -8.01 -23.90
N HIS A 101 -15.61 -8.67 -25.05
CA HIS A 101 -16.31 -8.35 -26.30
C HIS A 101 -17.40 -9.37 -26.61
#